data_AF-A0A661RMQ7-F1
#
_entry.id   AF-A0A661RMQ7-F1
#
_cell.length_a   1.000
_cell.length_b   1.000
_cell.length_c   1.000
_cell.angle_alpha   90.00
_cell.angle_beta   90.00
_cell.angle_gamma   90.00
#
_symmetry.space_group_name_H-M   'P 1'
#
loop_
_entity.id
_entity.type
_entity.pdbx_description
1 polymer ?
#
loop_
_entity_poly.entity_id
_entity_poly.type
_entity_poly.pdbx_seq_one_letter_code
_entity_poly.pdbx_strand_id
1 'polypeptide(L)' 'MKVRELQKKLGELDPELEVVCYSEDEKLLVKDRGFILFDFLAVDTTDAERLRLNDGTPYLKFGRSSSSSPIATLQVTSDF' A
#
# COMPACT_ATOMS: atom_id res chain seq x y z
N MET A 1 5.87 12.88 0.67
CA MET A 1 4.64 13.73 0.71
C MET A 1 4.53 14.52 2.02
N LYS A 2 3.95 15.74 2.04
CA LYS A 2 3.69 16.50 3.28
C LYS A 2 2.38 16.06 3.97
N VAL A 3 2.29 16.23 5.29
CA VAL A 3 1.10 15.88 6.09
C VAL A 3 -0.20 16.47 5.53
N ARG A 4 -0.23 17.79 5.25
CA ARG A 4 -1.43 18.47 4.72
C ARG A 4 -1.90 17.89 3.38
N GLU A 5 -0.96 17.48 2.54
CA GLU A 5 -1.26 16.90 1.23
C GLU A 5 -1.80 15.49 1.38
N LEU A 6 -1.20 14.67 2.25
CA LEU A 6 -1.67 13.32 2.56
C LEU A 6 -3.09 13.36 3.15
N GLN A 7 -3.34 14.25 4.12
CA GLN A 7 -4.67 14.44 4.71
C GLN A 7 -5.71 14.81 3.66
N LYS A 8 -5.37 15.70 2.73
CA LYS A 8 -6.27 16.09 1.64
C LYS A 8 -6.60 14.88 0.76
N LYS A 9 -5.59 14.14 0.30
CA LYS A 9 -5.78 12.97 -0.58
C LYS A 9 -6.60 11.87 0.10
N LEU A 10 -6.32 11.56 1.36
CA LEU A 10 -7.09 10.57 2.13
C LEU A 10 -8.52 11.03 2.40
N GLY A 11 -8.73 12.32 2.66
CA GLY A 11 -10.06 12.89 2.91
C GLY A 11 -10.97 12.93 1.68
N GLU A 12 -10.43 12.70 0.48
CA GLU A 12 -11.18 12.58 -0.77
C GLU A 12 -11.64 11.12 -1.06
N LEU A 13 -11.15 10.13 -0.30
CA LEU A 13 -11.51 8.72 -0.45
C LEU A 13 -12.70 8.33 0.44
N ASP A 14 -13.28 7.16 0.19
CA ASP A 14 -14.28 6.55 1.08
C ASP A 14 -13.62 6.23 2.44
N PRO A 15 -14.12 6.80 3.56
CA PRO A 15 -13.51 6.67 4.88
C PRO A 15 -13.54 5.24 5.46
N GLU A 16 -14.36 4.35 4.90
CA GLU A 16 -14.44 2.95 5.34
C GLU A 16 -13.45 2.03 4.60
N LEU A 17 -12.68 2.57 3.64
CA LEU A 17 -11.65 1.79 2.95
C LEU A 17 -10.49 1.48 3.88
N GLU A 18 -10.05 0.22 3.86
CA GLU A 18 -8.78 -0.14 4.47
C GLU A 18 -7.61 0.49 3.71
N VAL A 19 -6.62 0.97 4.46
CA VAL A 19 -5.42 1.59 3.93
C VAL A 19 -4.25 0.60 3.98
N VAL A 20 -3.58 0.43 2.84
CA VAL A 20 -2.40 -0.45 2.71
C VAL A 20 -1.22 0.32 2.14
N CYS A 21 -0.03 0.12 2.70
CA CYS A 21 1.22 0.58 2.10
C CYS A 21 1.79 -0.48 1.17
N TYR A 22 2.20 -0.10 -0.03
CA TYR A 22 2.90 -0.99 -0.96
C TYR A 22 4.10 -0.29 -1.58
N SER A 23 5.07 -1.11 -2.00
CA SER A 23 6.23 -0.66 -2.73
C SER A 23 6.74 -1.76 -3.65
N GLU A 24 7.23 -1.36 -4.81
CA GLU A 24 7.94 -2.23 -5.75
C GLU A 24 9.46 -2.04 -5.65
N ASP A 25 9.93 -1.26 -4.67
CA ASP A 25 11.36 -1.01 -4.43
C ASP A 25 12.03 -2.22 -3.78
N GLU A 26 12.81 -2.98 -4.57
CA GLU A 26 13.56 -4.13 -4.08
C GLU A 26 14.59 -3.77 -2.99
N LYS A 27 15.01 -2.50 -2.89
CA LYS A 27 15.89 -2.02 -1.81
C LYS A 27 15.23 -2.12 -0.42
N LEU A 28 13.92 -2.35 -0.37
CA LEU A 28 13.20 -2.60 0.88
C LEU A 28 13.33 -4.03 1.40
N LEU A 29 13.79 -4.97 0.57
CA LEU A 29 13.96 -6.38 0.92
C LEU A 29 15.33 -6.68 1.56
N VAL A 30 15.96 -5.66 2.18
CA VAL A 30 17.32 -5.78 2.74
C VAL A 30 17.26 -6.43 4.12
N LYS A 31 17.83 -7.64 4.22
CA LYS A 31 18.10 -8.30 5.50
C LYS A 31 19.11 -7.45 6.29
N ASP A 32 18.93 -7.38 7.61
CA ASP A 32 19.82 -6.72 8.58
C ASP A 32 19.77 -5.17 8.67
N ARG A 33 18.67 -4.53 8.23
CA ARG A 33 18.39 -3.12 8.59
C ARG A 33 17.49 -3.03 9.81
N GLY A 34 17.89 -2.23 10.80
CA GLY A 34 17.08 -1.94 12.00
C GLY A 34 15.88 -1.02 11.74
N PHE A 35 15.92 -0.20 10.67
CA PHE A 35 14.81 0.62 10.21
C PHE A 35 15.02 1.05 8.74
N ILE A 36 13.93 1.45 8.06
CA ILE A 36 13.92 2.05 6.71
C ILE A 36 13.02 3.28 6.77
N LEU A 37 13.46 4.38 6.18
CA LEU A 37 12.64 5.58 5.99
C LEU A 37 11.86 5.44 4.68
N PHE A 38 10.59 5.86 4.72
CA PHE A 38 9.71 5.83 3.57
C PHE A 38 9.31 7.22 3.13
N ASP A 39 9.26 7.40 1.82
CA ASP A 39 8.62 8.53 1.17
C ASP A 39 7.30 8.10 0.54
N PHE A 40 6.21 8.77 0.91
CA PHE A 40 4.92 8.61 0.24
C PHE A 40 4.97 9.28 -1.13
N LEU A 41 4.74 8.49 -2.17
CA LEU A 41 4.67 8.91 -3.57
C LEU A 41 3.24 9.23 -4.00
N ALA A 42 2.30 8.32 -3.71
CA ALA A 42 0.93 8.39 -4.18
C ALA A 42 -0.08 7.83 -3.18
N VAL A 43 -1.33 8.25 -3.35
CA VAL A 43 -2.52 7.78 -2.61
C VAL A 43 -3.57 7.49 -3.67
N ASP A 44 -3.98 6.24 -3.79
CA ASP A 44 -4.90 5.78 -4.84
C ASP A 44 -5.95 4.84 -4.27
N THR A 45 -7.00 4.57 -5.03
CA THR A 45 -7.95 3.48 -4.75
C THR A 45 -7.80 2.41 -5.82
N THR A 46 -7.72 1.16 -5.42
CA THR A 46 -7.62 0.03 -6.34
C THR A 46 -8.46 -1.14 -5.84
N ASP A 47 -8.99 -1.94 -6.77
CA ASP A 47 -9.61 -3.22 -6.43
C ASP A 47 -8.51 -4.25 -6.15
N ALA A 48 -8.59 -4.91 -5.00
CA ALA A 48 -7.68 -5.99 -4.66
C ALA A 48 -8.39 -7.13 -3.94
N GLU A 49 -7.89 -8.35 -4.17
CA GLU A 49 -8.30 -9.54 -3.46
C GLU A 49 -7.22 -9.91 -2.44
N ARG A 50 -7.64 -10.07 -1.17
CA ARG A 50 -6.76 -10.51 -0.09
C ARG A 50 -6.71 -12.02 -0.08
N LEU A 51 -5.52 -12.55 -0.24
CA LEU A 51 -5.26 -13.97 -0.31
C LEU A 51 -4.21 -14.36 0.74
N ARG A 52 -4.12 -15.65 1.01
CA ARG A 52 -2.98 -16.26 1.67
C ARG A 52 -2.40 -17.30 0.73
N LEU A 53 -1.08 -17.29 0.57
CA LEU A 53 -0.36 -18.33 -0.15
C LEU A 53 -0.41 -19.64 0.64
N ASN A 54 0.01 -20.74 0.02
CA ASN A 54 -0.03 -22.09 0.62
C ASN A 54 0.79 -22.19 1.92
N ASP A 55 1.80 -21.33 2.08
CA ASP A 55 2.63 -21.21 3.29
C ASP A 55 2.02 -20.27 4.36
N GLY A 56 0.83 -19.71 4.10
CA GLY A 56 0.13 -18.77 4.98
C GLY A 56 0.51 -17.31 4.77
N THR A 57 1.49 -17.00 3.91
CA THR A 57 1.95 -15.64 3.65
C THR A 57 0.81 -14.79 3.09
N PRO A 58 0.48 -13.64 3.72
CA PRO A 58 -0.56 -12.74 3.21
C PRO A 58 -0.12 -12.12 1.88
N TYR A 59 -1.05 -12.06 0.93
CA TYR A 59 -0.80 -11.57 -0.43
C TYR A 59 -1.97 -10.70 -0.89
N LEU A 60 -1.67 -9.65 -1.64
CA LEU A 60 -2.66 -8.83 -2.32
C LEU A 60 -2.57 -9.07 -3.83
N LYS A 61 -3.67 -9.55 -4.40
CA LYS A 61 -3.82 -9.64 -5.85
C LYS A 61 -4.57 -8.41 -6.34
N PHE A 62 -3.86 -7.51 -7.01
CA PHE A 62 -4.46 -6.33 -7.62
C PHE A 62 -5.30 -6.71 -8.85
N GLY A 63 -6.37 -5.92 -9.07
CA GLY A 63 -7.29 -6.09 -10.18
C GLY A 63 -8.67 -6.56 -9.73
N ARG A 64 -9.67 -6.15 -10.49
CA ARG A 64 -11.08 -6.45 -10.21
C ARG A 64 -11.39 -7.94 -10.45
N SER A 65 -11.99 -8.58 -9.47
CA SER A 65 -12.48 -9.96 -9.51
C SER A 65 -13.84 -10.05 -8.81
N SER A 66 -14.47 -11.22 -8.80
CA SER A 66 -15.70 -11.45 -8.02
C SER A 66 -15.48 -11.37 -6.51
N SER A 67 -14.23 -11.46 -6.06
CA SER A 67 -13.83 -11.48 -4.66
C SER A 67 -12.98 -10.27 -4.29
N SER A 68 -12.78 -9.32 -5.21
CA SER A 68 -12.02 -8.10 -4.94
C SER A 68 -12.87 -7.08 -4.21
N SER A 69 -12.25 -6.32 -3.34
CA SER A 69 -12.83 -5.14 -2.71
C SER A 69 -11.95 -3.92 -2.99
N PRO A 70 -12.54 -2.71 -3.07
CA PRO A 70 -11.74 -1.49 -3.13
C PRO A 70 -10.90 -1.35 -1.86
N ILE A 71 -9.67 -0.88 -2.03
CA ILE A 71 -8.76 -0.52 -0.94
C ILE A 71 -8.08 0.80 -1.26
N ALA A 72 -7.72 1.56 -0.23
CA ALA A 72 -6.84 2.71 -0.37
C ALA A 72 -5.38 2.23 -0.34
N THR A 73 -4.57 2.66 -1.30
CA THR A 73 -3.16 2.31 -1.38
C THR A 73 -2.27 3.52 -1.22
N LEU A 74 -1.26 3.39 -0.35
CA LEU A 74 -0.16 4.33 -0.19
C LEU A 74 1.06 3.75 -0.89
N GLN A 75 1.46 4.35 -2.01
CA GLN A 75 2.70 3.96 -2.68
C GLN A 75 3.87 4.59 -1.93
N VAL A 76 4.83 3.77 -1.49
CA VAL A 76 6.04 4.21 -0.78
C VAL A 76 7.33 3.82 -1.50
N THR A 77 8.39 4.58 -1.27
CA THR A 77 9.77 4.28 -1.70
C THR A 77 10.76 4.55 -0.56
N SER A 78 12.01 4.10 -0.67
CA SER A 78 13.07 4.36 0.33
C SER A 78 14.13 5.39 -0.07
N ASP A 79 13.97 6.04 -1.23
CA ASP A 79 15.02 6.86 -1.88
C ASP A 79 14.96 8.35 -1.49
N PHE A 80 15.11 8.66 -0.19
CA PHE A 80 15.62 9.98 0.20
C PHE A 80 17.09 10.14 -0.23
#